data_AF-A0A3D5UT52-F1
#
_entry.id   AF-A0A3D5UT52-F1
#
_cell.length_a   1.000
_cell.length_b   1.000
_cell.length_c   1.000
_cell.angle_alpha   90.00
_cell.angle_beta   90.00
_cell.angle_gamma   90.00
#
_symmetry.space_group_name_H-M   'P 1'
#
loop_
_entity.id
_entity.type
_entity.pdbx_description
1 polymer ?
#
loop_
_entity_poly.entity_id
_entity_poly.type
_entity_poly.pdbx_seq_one_letter_code
_entity_poly.pdbx_strand_id
1 'polypeptide(L)' 'MWRPWLSRRSRCTIAERVNGEDQMKKPLHVAHRGGAGLWPENTMVAFERAIAAGADGIELDVHLSRDGLLVV' A
#
# COMPACT_ATOMS: atom_id res chain seq x y z
N MET A 1 9.83 -8.42 -57.98
CA MET A 1 8.54 -7.71 -57.83
C MET A 1 7.96 -8.10 -56.48
N TRP A 2 8.05 -7.21 -55.48
CA TRP A 2 7.61 -7.44 -54.10
C TRP A 2 6.08 -7.55 -54.01
N ARG A 3 5.56 -8.51 -53.24
CA ARG A 3 4.14 -8.61 -52.89
C ARG A 3 3.92 -8.47 -51.37
N PRO A 4 2.79 -7.89 -50.93
CA PRO A 4 2.71 -7.08 -49.72
C PRO A 4 2.26 -7.88 -48.50
N TRP A 5 2.78 -7.51 -47.34
CA TRP A 5 2.27 -7.83 -46.02
C TRP A 5 0.81 -7.39 -45.90
N LEU A 6 -0.15 -8.31 -45.78
CA LEU A 6 -1.49 -8.04 -45.23
C LEU A 6 -2.20 -9.36 -44.90
N SER A 7 -2.88 -9.35 -43.74
CA SER A 7 -3.81 -10.37 -43.24
C SER A 7 -3.23 -11.55 -42.44
N ARG A 8 -2.72 -11.25 -41.25
CA ARG A 8 -3.05 -12.03 -40.05
C ARG A 8 -3.29 -11.08 -38.87
N ARG A 9 -4.46 -10.44 -38.85
CA ARG A 9 -5.05 -10.01 -37.57
C ARG A 9 -5.54 -11.29 -36.89
N SER A 10 -4.64 -11.93 -36.15
CA SER A 10 -5.08 -12.80 -35.06
C SER A 10 -5.75 -11.87 -34.05
N ARG A 11 -7.08 -11.78 -34.12
CA ARG A 11 -7.88 -11.34 -32.98
C ARG A 11 -7.49 -12.25 -31.83
N CYS A 12 -6.63 -11.75 -30.95
CA CYS A 12 -6.49 -12.32 -29.62
C CYS A 12 -7.82 -12.03 -28.93
N THR A 13 -8.79 -12.94 -29.07
CA THR A 13 -9.98 -12.93 -28.23
C THR A 13 -9.51 -13.30 -26.84
N ILE A 14 -9.22 -12.29 -26.01
CA ILE A 14 -9.04 -12.46 -24.57
C ILE A 14 -10.44 -12.73 -24.01
N ALA A 15 -10.88 -13.98 -24.07
CA ALA A 15 -12.16 -14.40 -23.51
C ALA A 15 -12.09 -15.86 -23.08
N GLU A 16 -11.21 -16.16 -22.13
CA GLU A 16 -11.41 -17.31 -21.24
C GLU A 16 -11.55 -16.74 -19.83
N ARG A 17 -12.77 -16.90 -19.29
CA ARG A 17 -13.15 -16.46 -17.94
C ARG A 17 -12.31 -17.23 -16.91
N VAL A 18 -11.35 -16.55 -16.30
CA VAL A 18 -10.79 -17.01 -15.03
C VAL A 18 -11.89 -16.85 -13.97
N ASN A 19 -12.50 -17.99 -13.60
CA ASN A 19 -13.31 -18.07 -12.38
C ASN A 19 -12.34 -17.98 -11.19
N GLY A 20 -12.05 -16.76 -10.79
CA GLY A 20 -11.21 -16.41 -9.66
C GLY A 20 -11.11 -14.91 -9.67
N GLU A 21 -11.83 -14.26 -8.76
CA GLU A 21 -11.60 -12.85 -8.48
C GLU A 21 -10.15 -12.70 -8.05
N ASP A 22 -9.26 -12.32 -8.97
CA ASP A 22 -7.97 -11.76 -8.61
C ASP A 22 -8.27 -10.39 -8.01
N GLN A 23 -8.62 -10.41 -6.72
CA GLN A 23 -8.88 -9.24 -5.90
C GLN A 23 -7.58 -8.45 -5.88
N MET A 24 -7.42 -7.52 -6.82
CA MET A 24 -6.31 -6.57 -6.89
C MET A 24 -6.10 -5.98 -5.50
N LYS A 25 -5.08 -6.47 -4.77
CA LYS A 25 -4.79 -6.01 -3.42
C LYS A 25 -4.52 -4.51 -3.46
N LYS A 26 -5.39 -3.72 -2.84
CA LYS A 26 -5.15 -2.28 -2.68
C LYS A 26 -3.83 -2.06 -1.93
N PRO A 27 -3.04 -1.03 -2.28
CA PRO A 27 -1.89 -0.65 -1.48
C PRO A 27 -2.32 -0.35 -0.04
N LEU A 28 -1.49 -0.75 0.93
CA LEU A 28 -1.71 -0.41 2.34
C LEU A 28 -1.23 1.01 2.60
N HIS A 29 -2.07 1.82 3.22
CA HIS A 29 -1.71 3.15 3.67
C HIS A 29 -1.26 3.10 5.14
N VAL A 30 0.06 3.15 5.36
CA VAL A 30 0.66 3.08 6.70
C VAL A 30 1.11 4.47 7.15
N ALA A 31 0.67 4.92 8.32
CA ALA A 31 0.98 6.23 8.87
C ALA A 31 2.39 6.27 9.49
N HIS A 32 3.33 6.92 8.80
CA HIS A 32 4.72 7.10 9.25
C HIS A 32 4.79 7.90 10.56
N ARG A 33 5.31 7.27 11.62
CA ARG A 33 5.37 7.77 13.02
C ARG A 33 4.05 8.29 13.56
N GLY A 34 2.95 7.66 13.18
CA GLY A 34 1.59 8.12 13.51
C GLY A 34 1.09 9.31 12.68
N GLY A 35 1.76 9.68 11.59
CA GLY A 35 1.40 10.83 10.76
C GLY A 35 2.19 12.09 11.12
N ALA A 36 3.51 11.98 11.24
CA ALA A 36 4.43 13.06 11.66
C ALA A 36 4.28 14.40 10.92
N GLY A 37 3.75 14.39 9.68
CA GLY A 37 3.47 15.62 8.93
C GLY A 37 2.24 16.41 9.42
N LEU A 38 1.37 15.81 10.22
CA LEU A 38 0.10 16.38 10.67
C LEU A 38 0.02 16.56 12.20
N TRP A 39 0.63 15.65 12.96
CA TRP A 39 0.61 15.63 14.42
C TRP A 39 2.00 15.34 14.99
N PRO A 40 2.26 15.67 16.27
CA PRO A 40 3.53 15.34 16.92
C PRO A 40 3.83 13.84 16.83
N GLU A 41 4.94 13.50 16.17
CA GLU A 41 5.34 12.12 15.88
C GLU A 41 5.51 11.26 17.13
N ASN A 42 5.29 9.94 16.99
CA ASN A 42 5.45 8.94 18.06
C ASN A 42 4.66 9.25 19.35
N THR A 43 3.54 9.97 19.23
CA THR A 43 2.63 10.24 20.36
C THR A 43 1.32 9.48 20.22
N MET A 44 0.68 9.21 21.36
CA MET A 44 -0.67 8.63 21.39
C MET A 44 -1.67 9.47 20.59
N VAL A 45 -1.53 10.80 20.64
CA VAL A 45 -2.40 11.71 19.88
C VAL A 45 -2.24 11.48 18.38
N ALA A 46 -1.02 11.32 17.86
CA ALA A 46 -0.80 11.04 16.45
C ALA A 46 -1.40 9.69 16.05
N PHE A 47 -1.23 8.65 16.87
CA PHE A 47 -1.78 7.32 16.62
C PHE A 47 -3.32 7.32 16.58
N GLU A 48 -3.96 7.95 17.55
CA GLU A 48 -5.43 8.08 17.59
C GLU A 48 -5.96 8.80 16.35
N ARG A 49 -5.26 9.87 15.93
CA ARG A 49 -5.64 10.66 14.76
C ARG A 49 -5.40 9.92 13.45
N ALA A 50 -4.31 9.14 13.33
CA ALA A 50 -4.04 8.30 12.17
C ALA A 50 -5.10 7.20 12.00
N ILE A 51 -5.55 6.58 13.09
CA ILE A 51 -6.66 5.61 13.09
C ILE A 51 -7.95 6.31 12.63
N ALA A 52 -8.26 7.47 13.20
CA ALA A 52 -9.44 8.24 12.82
C ALA A 52 -9.41 8.70 11.35
N ALA A 53 -8.22 8.93 10.78
CA ALA A 53 -8.01 9.28 9.38
C ALA A 53 -8.09 8.08 8.42
N GLY A 54 -8.25 6.85 8.93
CA GLY A 54 -8.41 5.65 8.11
C GLY A 54 -7.10 5.05 7.60
N ALA A 55 -5.98 5.21 8.32
CA ALA A 55 -4.76 4.48 8.03
C ALA A 55 -4.98 2.96 8.20
N ASP A 56 -4.46 2.16 7.26
CA ASP A 56 -4.49 0.70 7.34
C ASP A 56 -3.49 0.17 8.39
N GLY A 57 -2.49 0.97 8.76
CA GLY A 57 -1.52 0.65 9.81
C GLY A 57 -0.79 1.89 10.32
N ILE A 58 -0.04 1.72 11.41
CA ILE A 58 0.82 2.74 12.01
C ILE A 58 2.25 2.21 12.00
N GLU A 59 3.18 3.05 11.58
CA GLU A 59 4.61 2.86 11.76
C GLU A 59 5.08 3.75 12.92
N LEU A 60 6.07 3.27 13.68
CA LEU A 60 6.64 3.95 14.84
C LEU A 60 8.06 3.42 15.08
N ASP A 61 8.90 4.24 15.72
CA ASP A 61 10.24 3.86 16.13
C ASP A 61 10.25 3.40 17.60
N VAL A 62 11.10 2.44 17.95
CA VAL A 62 11.27 1.98 19.34
C VAL A 62 12.71 2.14 19.77
N HIS A 63 12.93 2.76 20.94
CA HIS A 63 14.24 2.91 21.57
C HIS A 63 14.30 2.24 22.94
N LEU A 64 15.51 1.88 23.38
CA LEU A 64 15.76 1.34 24.71
C LEU A 64 16.21 2.46 25.65
N SER A 65 15.49 2.66 26.74
CA SER A 65 15.84 3.60 27.79
C SER A 65 17.00 3.08 28.67
N ARG A 66 17.60 3.96 29.47
CA ARG A 66 18.72 3.59 30.35
C ARG A 66 18.33 2.55 31.41
N ASP A 67 17.09 2.58 31.85
CA ASP A 67 16.48 1.62 32.78
C ASP A 67 15.97 0.34 32.09
N GLY A 68 16.23 0.18 30.78
CA GLY A 68 15.94 -1.05 30.05
C GLY A 68 14.49 -1.19 29.58
N LEU A 69 13.72 -0.10 29.58
CA LEU A 69 12.35 -0.05 29.09
C LEU A 69 12.34 0.36 27.62
N LEU A 70 11.46 -0.26 26.84
CA LEU A 70 11.21 0.16 25.46
C LEU A 70 10.30 1.39 25.47
N VAL A 71 10.70 2.41 24.72
CA VAL A 71 9.97 3.67 24.55
C VAL A 71 9.76 3.97 23.08
N VAL A 72 8.72 4.73 22.80
CA VAL A 72 8.31 5.22 21.48
C VAL A 72 8.35 6.74 21.53
#